data_AF-A0A3B3Z8G0-F1
#
_entry.id   AF-A0A3B3Z8G0-F1
#
_cell.length_a   1.000
_cell.length_b   1.000
_cell.length_c   1.000
_cell.angle_alpha   90.00
_cell.angle_beta   90.00
_cell.angle_gamma   90.00
#
_symmetry.space_group_name_H-M   'P 1'
#
loop_
_entity.id
_entity.type
_entity.pdbx_description
1 polymer ?
#
loop_
_entity_poly.entity_id
_entity_poly.type
_entity_poly.pdbx_seq_one_letter_code
_entity_poly.pdbx_strand_id
1 'polypeptide(L)'
;MEEGQRQKPKKRRKLFWICIFVVVILVVVGIVLWVTLRKKSEAEEFKAVFTSRCCCCLSKYAFQHAYVGKDPCLVPPDAYQLLVDAAPFEPACNRMMFWSKTKDVVHDLTSKRDCFITMEDTFLGTVLNELTWCSKEGSSDTFTSGCPGWTDCVNNTVRSFWSKASESYAQVACGSVSVMLNGSIAVPFNPTRYTSHNMTSYEYICDVSLIFSTNKQNCANPSLKNLQKELAQGIAYSCQEVPESQIQECALQPHKPCGSCW
;
A
#
# COMPACT_ATOMS: atom_id res chain seq x y z
N MET A 1 -67.28 -51.55 -19.87
CA MET A 1 -65.89 -51.71 -20.35
C MET A 1 -65.13 -50.43 -20.04
N GLU A 2 -63.89 -50.66 -19.67
CA GLU A 2 -62.85 -49.81 -19.08
C GLU A 2 -62.64 -48.36 -19.57
N GLU A 3 -62.07 -47.59 -18.63
CA GLU A 3 -61.02 -46.56 -18.75
C GLU A 3 -61.20 -45.34 -19.69
N GLY A 4 -60.79 -44.12 -19.34
CA GLY A 4 -60.00 -43.70 -18.19
C GLY A 4 -59.95 -42.17 -18.06
N GLN A 5 -59.86 -41.72 -16.80
CA GLN A 5 -59.59 -40.34 -16.42
C GLN A 5 -58.18 -39.91 -16.86
N ARG A 6 -58.04 -38.75 -17.52
CA ARG A 6 -56.77 -38.01 -17.52
C ARG A 6 -56.92 -36.50 -17.73
N GLN A 7 -57.52 -35.82 -16.75
CA GLN A 7 -57.28 -34.38 -16.54
C GLN A 7 -56.23 -34.18 -15.42
N LYS A 8 -54.94 -34.40 -15.71
CA LYS A 8 -53.83 -33.94 -14.84
C LYS A 8 -52.60 -33.49 -15.64
N PRO A 9 -52.59 -32.26 -16.20
CA PRO A 9 -51.29 -31.63 -16.52
C PRO A 9 -51.06 -30.25 -15.88
N LYS A 10 -52.11 -29.49 -15.52
CA LYS A 10 -51.94 -28.10 -15.05
C LYS A 10 -51.45 -27.97 -13.60
N LYS A 11 -51.92 -28.83 -12.69
CA LYS A 11 -51.58 -28.76 -11.24
C LYS A 11 -50.12 -29.17 -10.94
N ARG A 12 -49.63 -30.21 -11.64
CA ARG A 12 -48.22 -30.68 -11.54
C ARG A 12 -47.22 -29.67 -12.08
N ARG A 13 -47.52 -29.00 -13.20
CA ARG A 13 -46.69 -27.93 -13.76
C ARG A 13 -46.57 -26.74 -12.80
N LYS A 14 -47.68 -26.32 -12.17
CA LYS A 14 -47.66 -25.25 -11.16
C LYS A 14 -46.81 -25.63 -9.93
N LEU A 15 -46.95 -26.86 -9.42
CA LEU A 15 -46.16 -27.32 -8.28
C LEU A 15 -44.66 -27.38 -8.60
N PHE A 16 -44.30 -27.81 -9.81
CA PHE A 16 -42.92 -27.85 -10.28
C PHE A 16 -42.29 -26.44 -10.37
N TRP A 17 -43.02 -25.46 -10.91
CA TRP A 17 -42.59 -24.06 -10.94
C TRP A 17 -42.45 -23.45 -9.54
N ILE A 18 -43.34 -23.81 -8.60
CA ILE A 18 -43.21 -23.40 -7.19
C ILE A 18 -41.94 -24.00 -6.57
N CYS A 19 -41.65 -25.29 -6.78
CA CYS A 19 -40.43 -25.92 -6.29
C CYS A 19 -39.17 -25.25 -6.87
N ILE A 20 -39.14 -24.98 -8.17
CA ILE A 20 -38.01 -24.26 -8.80
C ILE A 20 -37.84 -22.89 -8.16
N PHE A 21 -38.93 -22.14 -7.98
CA PHE A 21 -38.88 -20.82 -7.37
C PHE A 21 -38.35 -20.85 -5.93
N VAL A 22 -38.76 -21.84 -5.14
CA VAL A 22 -38.24 -22.06 -3.78
C VAL A 22 -36.75 -22.40 -3.80
N VAL A 23 -36.30 -23.27 -4.71
CA VAL A 23 -34.87 -23.61 -4.85
C VAL A 23 -34.06 -22.38 -5.24
N VAL A 24 -34.54 -21.58 -6.19
CA VAL A 24 -33.87 -20.33 -6.59
C VAL A 24 -33.75 -19.37 -5.41
N ILE A 25 -34.81 -19.20 -4.61
CA ILE A 25 -34.75 -18.37 -3.41
C ILE A 25 -33.70 -18.90 -2.42
N LEU A 26 -33.68 -20.21 -2.14
CA LEU A 26 -32.71 -20.80 -1.22
C LEU A 26 -31.27 -20.61 -1.69
N VAL A 27 -31.02 -20.74 -2.99
CA VAL A 27 -29.70 -20.48 -3.60
C VAL A 27 -29.32 -19.01 -3.43
N VAL A 28 -30.22 -18.08 -3.74
CA VAL A 28 -29.96 -16.63 -3.57
C VAL A 28 -29.69 -16.28 -2.11
N VAL A 29 -30.50 -16.78 -1.18
CA VAL A 29 -30.30 -16.58 0.26
C VAL A 29 -28.98 -17.16 0.71
N GLY A 30 -28.62 -18.37 0.26
CA GLY A 30 -27.33 -18.99 0.55
C GLY A 30 -26.14 -18.16 0.06
N ILE A 31 -26.22 -17.61 -1.16
CA ILE A 31 -25.18 -16.73 -1.71
C ILE A 31 -25.07 -15.43 -0.90
N VAL A 32 -26.20 -14.79 -0.58
CA VAL A 32 -26.20 -13.53 0.19
C VAL A 32 -25.64 -13.76 1.60
N LEU A 33 -26.05 -14.83 2.28
CA LEU A 33 -25.52 -15.21 3.59
C LEU A 33 -24.01 -15.51 3.52
N TRP A 34 -23.57 -16.24 2.50
CA TRP A 34 -22.15 -16.54 2.33
C TRP A 34 -21.31 -15.27 2.10
N VAL A 35 -21.77 -14.37 1.23
CA VAL A 35 -21.08 -13.10 0.96
C VAL A 35 -21.04 -12.20 2.20
N THR A 36 -22.13 -12.12 2.96
CA THR A 36 -22.19 -11.30 4.18
C THR A 36 -21.29 -11.85 5.29
N LEU A 37 -21.27 -13.17 5.50
CA LEU A 37 -20.38 -13.82 6.45
C LEU A 37 -18.91 -13.65 6.07
N ARG A 38 -18.57 -13.76 4.79
CA ARG A 38 -17.20 -13.53 4.29
C ARG A 38 -16.73 -12.11 4.55
N LYS A 39 -17.55 -11.10 4.21
CA LYS A 39 -17.23 -9.69 4.48
C LYS A 39 -17.04 -9.41 5.97
N LYS A 40 -17.87 -10.00 6.82
CA LYS A 40 -17.74 -9.89 8.28
C LYS A 40 -16.41 -10.48 8.77
N SER A 41 -16.03 -11.65 8.25
CA SER A 41 -14.75 -12.29 8.59
C SER A 41 -13.55 -11.42 8.20
N GLU A 42 -13.53 -10.89 6.98
CA GLU A 42 -12.42 -10.06 6.49
C GLU A 42 -12.30 -8.73 7.27
N ALA A 43 -13.42 -8.13 7.67
CA ALA A 43 -13.43 -6.91 8.49
C ALA A 43 -12.92 -7.15 9.92
N GLU A 44 -13.28 -8.28 10.54
CA GLU A 44 -12.77 -8.66 11.86
C GLU A 44 -11.27 -9.01 11.81
N GLU A 45 -10.81 -9.66 10.75
CA GLU A 45 -9.37 -9.92 10.52
C GLU A 45 -8.59 -8.61 10.38
N PHE A 46 -9.07 -7.67 9.56
CA PHE A 46 -8.45 -6.34 9.46
C PHE A 46 -8.43 -5.62 10.82
N LYS A 47 -9.54 -5.64 11.55
CA LYS A 47 -9.61 -5.02 12.88
C LYS A 47 -8.66 -5.69 13.85
N ALA A 48 -8.48 -7.01 13.78
CA ALA A 48 -7.54 -7.77 14.61
C ALA A 48 -6.09 -7.45 14.25
N VAL A 49 -5.73 -7.45 12.96
CA VAL A 49 -4.38 -7.09 12.48
C VAL A 49 -4.06 -5.64 12.84
N PHE A 50 -4.97 -4.71 12.55
CA PHE A 50 -4.81 -3.30 12.88
C PHE A 50 -4.70 -3.08 14.39
N THR A 51 -5.56 -3.72 15.21
CA THR A 51 -5.52 -3.55 16.67
C THR A 51 -4.30 -4.25 17.30
N SER A 52 -3.84 -5.36 16.73
CA SER A 52 -2.60 -6.02 17.15
C SER A 52 -1.36 -5.16 16.88
N ARG A 53 -1.34 -4.47 15.72
CA ARG A 53 -0.23 -3.59 15.33
C ARG A 53 -0.32 -2.18 15.94
N CYS A 54 -1.52 -1.67 16.25
CA CYS A 54 -1.75 -0.30 16.71
C CYS A 54 -1.87 -0.24 18.25
N CYS A 55 -0.96 0.50 18.90
CA CYS A 55 -0.88 0.57 20.36
C CYS A 55 -1.84 1.59 21.01
N CYS A 56 -2.47 2.51 20.25
CA CYS A 56 -3.22 3.64 20.81
C CYS A 56 -4.60 3.90 20.18
N CYS A 57 -5.59 4.27 21.01
CA CYS A 57 -6.95 4.64 20.59
C CYS A 57 -6.98 5.88 19.67
N LEU A 58 -6.05 6.82 19.85
CA LEU A 58 -6.02 8.08 19.09
C LEU A 58 -5.68 7.84 17.61
N SER A 59 -4.65 7.03 17.32
CA SER A 59 -4.26 6.69 15.95
C SER A 59 -5.36 5.90 15.23
N LYS A 60 -6.09 5.04 15.95
CA LYS A 60 -7.26 4.33 15.41
C LYS A 60 -8.38 5.30 15.01
N TYR A 61 -8.71 6.25 15.88
CA TYR A 61 -9.71 7.28 15.60
C TYR A 61 -9.30 8.13 14.39
N ALA A 62 -8.06 8.63 14.40
CA ALA A 62 -7.53 9.47 13.32
C ALA A 62 -7.52 8.73 11.97
N PHE A 63 -7.17 7.45 11.98
CA PHE A 63 -7.20 6.60 10.79
C PHE A 63 -8.62 6.44 10.23
N GLN A 64 -9.61 6.10 11.05
CA GLN A 64 -11.00 5.94 10.59
C GLN A 64 -11.63 7.27 10.18
N HIS A 65 -11.30 8.37 10.86
CA HIS A 65 -11.77 9.71 10.53
C HIS A 65 -11.43 10.14 9.09
N ALA A 66 -10.33 9.62 8.54
CA ALA A 66 -9.90 9.94 7.19
C ALA A 66 -10.90 9.49 6.11
N TYR A 67 -11.57 8.34 6.28
CA TYR A 67 -12.32 7.70 5.20
C TYR A 67 -13.71 7.15 5.56
N VAL A 68 -14.03 6.90 6.83
CA VAL A 68 -15.33 6.32 7.21
C VAL A 68 -16.46 7.28 6.83
N GLY A 69 -17.50 6.73 6.19
CA GLY A 69 -18.66 7.49 5.71
C GLY A 69 -18.42 8.29 4.43
N LYS A 70 -17.24 8.19 3.81
CA LYS A 70 -16.88 8.91 2.58
C LYS A 70 -16.93 7.99 1.36
N ASP A 71 -17.14 8.60 0.18
CA ASP A 71 -16.94 7.91 -1.09
C ASP A 71 -15.48 7.43 -1.19
N PRO A 72 -15.24 6.14 -1.51
CA PRO A 72 -13.91 5.55 -1.48
C PRO A 72 -12.95 6.10 -2.54
N CYS A 73 -13.43 6.87 -3.52
CA CYS A 73 -12.67 7.57 -4.56
C CYS A 73 -12.50 9.08 -4.31
N LEU A 74 -13.13 9.63 -3.26
CA LEU A 74 -13.09 11.06 -2.92
C LEU A 74 -12.42 11.31 -1.57
N VAL A 75 -11.37 10.55 -1.24
CA VAL A 75 -10.58 10.72 -0.01
C VAL A 75 -9.22 11.31 -0.40
N PRO A 76 -8.99 12.63 -0.29
CA PRO A 76 -7.71 13.22 -0.64
C PRO A 76 -6.59 12.83 0.36
N PRO A 77 -5.30 12.92 -0.01
CA PRO A 77 -4.18 12.63 0.90
C PRO A 77 -4.26 13.38 2.24
N ASP A 78 -4.62 14.66 2.23
CA ASP A 78 -4.74 15.48 3.45
C ASP A 78 -5.81 15.02 4.42
N ALA A 79 -6.74 14.14 4.01
CA ALA A 79 -7.66 13.49 4.93
C ALA A 79 -6.94 12.66 6.01
N TYR A 80 -5.69 12.23 5.76
CA TYR A 80 -4.85 11.50 6.70
C TYR A 80 -3.91 12.39 7.52
N GLN A 81 -3.96 13.72 7.40
CA GLN A 81 -3.10 14.62 8.18
C GLN A 81 -3.21 14.35 9.69
N LEU A 82 -4.43 14.22 10.20
CA LEU A 82 -4.68 13.93 11.62
C LEU A 82 -4.01 12.62 12.09
N LEU A 83 -3.94 11.61 11.21
CA LEU A 83 -3.29 10.33 11.54
C LEU A 83 -1.77 10.51 11.64
N VAL A 84 -1.18 11.21 10.69
CA VAL A 84 0.26 11.49 10.70
C VAL A 84 0.62 12.38 11.88
N ASP A 85 -0.19 13.37 12.23
CA ASP A 85 0.04 14.22 13.40
C ASP A 85 -0.05 13.43 14.72
N ALA A 86 -0.94 12.44 14.77
CA ALA A 86 -1.12 11.56 15.94
C ALA A 86 -0.04 10.47 16.06
N ALA A 87 0.69 10.18 14.98
CA ALA A 87 1.75 9.18 14.93
C ALA A 87 2.85 9.66 13.96
N PRO A 88 3.59 10.73 14.35
CA PRO A 88 4.56 11.36 13.46
C PRO A 88 5.70 10.42 13.12
N PHE A 89 6.25 10.57 11.92
CA PHE A 89 7.48 9.89 11.54
C PHE A 89 8.65 10.52 12.27
N GLU A 90 9.52 9.69 12.83
CA GLU A 90 10.75 10.15 13.47
C GLU A 90 11.90 10.22 12.45
N PRO A 91 12.75 11.26 12.48
CA PRO A 91 13.92 11.34 11.63
C PRO A 91 14.92 10.23 11.97
N ALA A 92 15.43 9.53 10.96
CA ALA A 92 16.49 8.54 11.09
C ALA A 92 17.70 8.91 10.22
N CYS A 93 18.39 9.99 10.60
CA CYS A 93 19.42 10.59 9.75
C CYS A 93 20.48 9.58 9.28
N ASN A 94 20.89 9.68 8.03
CA ASN A 94 21.85 8.77 7.36
C ASN A 94 21.34 7.33 7.15
N ARG A 95 20.12 7.00 7.59
CA ARG A 95 19.56 5.64 7.58
C ARG A 95 18.25 5.53 6.81
N MET A 96 17.62 6.64 6.43
CA MET A 96 16.36 6.60 5.70
C MET A 96 16.57 6.11 4.26
N MET A 97 15.85 5.06 3.89
CA MET A 97 15.88 4.47 2.56
C MET A 97 14.49 4.54 1.90
N PHE A 98 14.45 5.11 0.70
CA PHE A 98 13.30 5.08 -0.19
C PHE A 98 13.51 3.99 -1.25
N TRP A 99 12.44 3.59 -1.91
CA TRP A 99 12.53 2.54 -2.91
C TRP A 99 11.49 2.68 -4.00
N SER A 100 11.79 2.14 -5.18
CA SER A 100 10.85 2.11 -6.30
C SER A 100 10.98 0.82 -7.08
N LYS A 101 9.90 0.01 -7.05
CA LYS A 101 9.83 -1.31 -7.69
C LYS A 101 10.92 -2.29 -7.19
N THR A 102 11.36 -2.11 -5.95
CA THR A 102 12.42 -2.87 -5.26
C THR A 102 12.02 -3.29 -3.84
N LYS A 103 10.70 -3.28 -3.52
CA LYS A 103 10.14 -3.60 -2.19
C LYS A 103 10.80 -4.83 -1.57
N ASP A 104 10.75 -5.95 -2.28
CA ASP A 104 11.17 -7.24 -1.74
C ASP A 104 12.66 -7.25 -1.39
N VAL A 105 13.51 -6.66 -2.24
CA VAL A 105 14.95 -6.56 -2.02
C VAL A 105 15.27 -5.66 -0.82
N VAL A 106 14.60 -4.51 -0.72
CA VAL A 106 14.83 -3.57 0.37
C VAL A 106 14.35 -4.13 1.70
N HIS A 107 13.17 -4.73 1.73
CA HIS A 107 12.62 -5.33 2.96
C HIS A 107 13.42 -6.56 3.41
N ASP A 108 13.97 -7.34 2.47
CA ASP A 108 14.91 -8.43 2.82
C ASP A 108 16.19 -7.88 3.47
N LEU A 109 16.70 -6.75 2.98
CA LEU A 109 17.85 -6.06 3.57
C LEU A 109 17.53 -5.50 4.97
N THR A 110 16.46 -4.71 5.13
CA THR A 110 16.14 -4.04 6.40
C THR A 110 15.67 -5.01 7.48
N SER A 111 15.02 -6.12 7.12
CA SER A 111 14.63 -7.16 8.08
C SER A 111 15.81 -7.94 8.67
N LYS A 112 16.91 -8.08 7.90
CA LYS A 112 18.13 -8.79 8.35
C LYS A 112 19.18 -7.87 8.93
N ARG A 113 19.10 -6.57 8.64
CA ARG A 113 20.12 -5.59 8.99
C ARG A 113 19.52 -4.29 9.46
N ASP A 114 19.97 -3.87 10.64
CA ASP A 114 19.65 -2.56 11.23
C ASP A 114 20.44 -1.41 10.58
N CYS A 115 20.52 -1.39 9.25
CA CYS A 115 21.25 -0.37 8.51
C CYS A 115 20.35 0.77 8.06
N PHE A 116 19.22 0.42 7.47
CA PHE A 116 18.30 1.34 6.85
C PHE A 116 16.90 1.14 7.38
N ILE A 117 16.13 2.22 7.33
CA ILE A 117 14.73 2.24 7.71
C ILE A 117 13.96 2.68 6.48
N THR A 118 13.00 1.88 6.06
CA THR A 118 11.98 2.28 5.08
C THR A 118 10.77 2.88 5.78
N MET A 119 9.91 3.54 5.01
CA MET A 119 8.64 4.02 5.55
C MET A 119 7.77 2.86 6.06
N GLU A 120 7.85 1.67 5.44
CA GLU A 120 7.18 0.45 5.88
C GLU A 120 7.72 -0.13 7.20
N ASP A 121 8.96 0.18 7.59
CA ASP A 121 9.56 -0.23 8.87
C ASP A 121 9.14 0.69 10.04
N THR A 122 8.49 1.82 9.76
CA THR A 122 7.96 2.75 10.78
C THR A 122 6.65 2.22 11.38
N PHE A 123 6.17 2.83 12.47
CA PHE A 123 4.90 2.45 13.10
C PHE A 123 3.72 2.46 12.12
N LEU A 124 3.46 3.58 11.43
CA LEU A 124 2.33 3.67 10.48
C LEU A 124 2.51 2.74 9.29
N GLY A 125 3.73 2.63 8.78
CA GLY A 125 4.08 1.71 7.70
C GLY A 125 3.78 0.27 8.07
N THR A 126 4.33 -0.22 9.20
CA THR A 126 4.14 -1.58 9.67
C THR A 126 2.67 -1.90 9.93
N VAL A 127 1.91 -0.98 10.53
CA VAL A 127 0.49 -1.17 10.81
C VAL A 127 -0.33 -1.34 9.53
N LEU A 128 -0.04 -0.55 8.49
CA LEU A 128 -0.90 -0.43 7.30
C LEU A 128 -0.33 -1.11 6.03
N ASN A 129 0.89 -1.62 6.08
CA ASN A 129 1.52 -2.34 4.96
C ASN A 129 0.67 -3.55 4.54
N GLU A 130 0.47 -3.66 3.23
CA GLU A 130 -0.30 -4.72 2.55
C GLU A 130 -1.79 -4.80 2.91
N LEU A 131 -2.31 -3.83 3.67
CA LEU A 131 -3.73 -3.76 3.97
C LEU A 131 -4.49 -3.00 2.88
N THR A 132 -5.75 -3.36 2.73
CA THR A 132 -6.72 -2.65 1.89
C THR A 132 -7.92 -2.28 2.75
N TRP A 133 -8.35 -1.03 2.69
CA TRP A 133 -9.49 -0.53 3.44
C TRP A 133 -10.20 0.55 2.62
N CYS A 134 -11.50 0.69 2.83
CA CYS A 134 -12.31 1.80 2.34
C CYS A 134 -13.61 1.90 3.12
N SER A 135 -14.42 2.92 2.83
CA SER A 135 -15.81 3.01 3.30
C SER A 135 -16.73 3.30 2.13
N LYS A 136 -18.00 3.59 2.42
CA LYS A 136 -19.00 4.06 1.46
C LYS A 136 -19.65 5.32 2.02
N GLU A 137 -20.14 6.16 1.14
CA GLU A 137 -20.88 7.36 1.51
C GLU A 137 -22.03 7.01 2.48
N GLY A 138 -22.05 7.66 3.64
CA GLY A 138 -23.04 7.43 4.70
C GLY A 138 -22.89 6.13 5.51
N SER A 139 -21.89 5.30 5.25
CA SER A 139 -21.63 4.07 6.02
C SER A 139 -20.76 4.31 7.24
N SER A 140 -21.06 3.65 8.35
CA SER A 140 -20.18 3.60 9.53
C SER A 140 -19.09 2.52 9.43
N ASP A 141 -19.11 1.71 8.37
CA ASP A 141 -18.31 0.50 8.29
C ASP A 141 -17.02 0.71 7.49
N THR A 142 -16.02 -0.09 7.86
CA THR A 142 -14.80 -0.30 7.07
C THR A 142 -14.96 -1.57 6.25
N PHE A 143 -14.75 -1.46 4.95
CA PHE A 143 -14.72 -2.59 4.02
C PHE A 143 -13.28 -2.87 3.62
N THR A 144 -12.94 -4.15 3.49
CA THR A 144 -11.62 -4.64 3.02
C THR A 144 -11.71 -5.27 1.63
N SER A 145 -12.92 -5.46 1.12
CA SER A 145 -13.22 -5.96 -0.21
C SER A 145 -14.15 -5.00 -0.97
N GLY A 146 -14.01 -4.97 -2.29
CA GLY A 146 -14.73 -4.03 -3.15
C GLY A 146 -14.25 -2.58 -3.03
N CYS A 147 -13.02 -2.37 -2.57
CA CYS A 147 -12.36 -1.07 -2.55
C CYS A 147 -11.70 -0.77 -3.91
N PRO A 148 -11.63 0.51 -4.32
CA PRO A 148 -10.93 0.90 -5.53
C PRO A 148 -9.45 0.53 -5.47
N GLY A 149 -8.94 -0.03 -6.56
CA GLY A 149 -7.51 -0.30 -6.74
C GLY A 149 -6.73 0.97 -7.10
N TRP A 150 -5.41 0.82 -7.21
CA TRP A 150 -4.47 1.93 -7.43
C TRP A 150 -4.79 2.80 -8.65
N THR A 151 -5.33 2.19 -9.72
CA THR A 151 -5.63 2.84 -11.00
C THR A 151 -7.08 3.28 -11.17
N ASP A 152 -7.98 2.88 -10.27
CA ASP A 152 -9.41 3.10 -10.44
C ASP A 152 -9.77 4.58 -10.22
N CYS A 153 -9.11 5.23 -9.26
CA CYS A 153 -9.25 6.65 -8.99
C CYS A 153 -8.03 7.19 -8.22
N VAL A 154 -7.69 8.47 -8.44
CA VAL A 154 -6.48 9.09 -7.86
C VAL A 154 -6.59 9.27 -6.34
N ASN A 155 -7.75 9.71 -5.86
CA ASN A 155 -8.01 9.98 -4.44
C ASN A 155 -8.68 8.78 -3.76
N ASN A 156 -8.23 7.56 -4.09
CA ASN A 156 -8.69 6.39 -3.34
C ASN A 156 -8.03 6.32 -1.97
N THR A 157 -8.77 5.82 -0.99
CA THR A 157 -8.37 5.69 0.42
C THR A 157 -6.95 5.17 0.67
N VAL A 158 -6.55 4.07 0.04
CA VAL A 158 -5.23 3.45 0.24
C VAL A 158 -4.13 4.28 -0.43
N ARG A 159 -4.33 4.70 -1.69
CA ARG A 159 -3.37 5.54 -2.42
C ARG A 159 -3.15 6.88 -1.73
N SER A 160 -4.21 7.49 -1.23
CA SER A 160 -4.15 8.76 -0.50
C SER A 160 -3.38 8.64 0.80
N PHE A 161 -3.57 7.55 1.56
CA PHE A 161 -2.75 7.27 2.74
C PHE A 161 -1.27 7.18 2.38
N TRP A 162 -0.90 6.32 1.42
CA TRP A 162 0.51 6.15 1.05
C TRP A 162 1.11 7.42 0.47
N SER A 163 0.32 8.24 -0.23
CA SER A 163 0.77 9.55 -0.72
C SER A 163 1.09 10.48 0.45
N LYS A 164 0.20 10.57 1.45
CA LYS A 164 0.41 11.42 2.63
C LYS A 164 1.54 10.92 3.52
N ALA A 165 1.58 9.62 3.79
CA ALA A 165 2.64 8.98 4.57
C ALA A 165 4.01 9.18 3.91
N SER A 166 4.10 9.01 2.58
CA SER A 166 5.36 9.22 1.85
C SER A 166 5.82 10.68 1.90
N GLU A 167 4.90 11.63 1.74
CA GLU A 167 5.20 13.06 1.89
C GLU A 167 5.76 13.35 3.29
N SER A 168 5.07 12.92 4.34
CA SER A 168 5.48 13.20 5.72
C SER A 168 6.73 12.45 6.15
N TYR A 169 6.95 11.23 5.65
CA TYR A 169 8.21 10.51 5.85
C TYR A 169 9.37 11.25 5.18
N ALA A 170 9.16 11.78 3.97
CA ALA A 170 10.19 12.52 3.27
C ALA A 170 10.48 13.91 3.87
N GLN A 171 9.50 14.52 4.56
CA GLN A 171 9.70 15.80 5.28
C GLN A 171 10.65 15.69 6.47
N VAL A 172 10.77 14.51 7.10
CA VAL A 172 11.69 14.27 8.22
C VAL A 172 13.05 13.70 7.77
N ALA A 173 13.29 13.66 6.46
CA ALA A 173 14.55 13.20 5.89
C ALA A 173 15.72 14.12 6.29
N CYS A 174 16.83 13.52 6.73
CA CYS A 174 18.02 14.23 7.16
C CYS A 174 19.32 13.45 6.90
N GLY A 175 20.41 14.18 6.72
CA GLY A 175 21.72 13.62 6.41
C GLY A 175 21.77 12.98 5.03
N SER A 176 22.46 11.84 4.91
CA SER A 176 22.49 11.02 3.69
C SER A 176 21.21 10.20 3.57
N VAL A 177 20.53 10.28 2.43
CA VAL A 177 19.37 9.41 2.15
C VAL A 177 19.69 8.45 1.01
N SER A 178 19.22 7.22 1.12
CA SER A 178 19.39 6.22 0.07
C SER A 178 18.09 6.01 -0.70
N VAL A 179 18.16 5.80 -2.00
CA VAL A 179 17.01 5.41 -2.82
C VAL A 179 17.38 4.18 -3.65
N MET A 180 16.70 3.06 -3.42
CA MET A 180 16.89 1.85 -4.23
C MET A 180 15.94 1.83 -5.42
N LEU A 181 16.48 1.87 -6.64
CA LEU A 181 15.72 1.87 -7.88
C LEU A 181 15.87 0.55 -8.63
N ASN A 182 14.81 0.12 -9.31
CA ASN A 182 14.84 -1.08 -10.13
C ASN A 182 15.55 -0.78 -11.47
N GLY A 183 16.71 -1.38 -11.69
CA GLY A 183 17.49 -1.28 -12.92
C GLY A 183 17.13 -2.26 -14.01
N SER A 184 16.13 -3.12 -13.79
CA SER A 184 15.59 -4.03 -14.80
C SER A 184 14.45 -3.40 -15.62
N ILE A 185 13.93 -2.25 -15.21
CA ILE A 185 12.88 -1.51 -15.93
C ILE A 185 13.47 -0.39 -16.78
N ALA A 186 12.83 -0.09 -17.92
CA ALA A 186 13.34 0.90 -18.89
C ALA A 186 13.39 2.34 -18.34
N VAL A 187 12.44 2.68 -17.46
CA VAL A 187 12.32 4.00 -16.81
C VAL A 187 12.32 3.83 -15.29
N PRO A 188 13.51 3.72 -14.67
CA PRO A 188 13.68 3.55 -13.23
C PRO A 188 13.12 4.71 -12.39
N PHE A 189 13.24 5.94 -12.89
CA PHE A 189 12.68 7.12 -12.25
C PHE A 189 11.59 7.75 -13.11
N ASN A 190 10.43 8.02 -12.52
CA ASN A 190 9.35 8.73 -13.20
C ASN A 190 8.78 9.82 -12.29
N PRO A 191 8.98 11.11 -12.61
CA PRO A 191 8.56 12.22 -11.76
C PRO A 191 7.04 12.29 -11.59
N THR A 192 6.23 11.81 -12.56
CA THR A 192 4.77 11.86 -12.44
C THR A 192 4.18 10.81 -11.49
N ARG A 193 4.98 9.82 -11.07
CA ARG A 193 4.56 8.82 -10.07
C ARG A 193 4.75 9.30 -8.65
N TYR A 194 5.65 10.25 -8.43
CA TYR A 194 5.86 10.90 -7.15
C TYR A 194 5.03 12.17 -7.20
N THR A 195 3.86 12.16 -6.54
CA THR A 195 3.03 13.35 -6.45
C THR A 195 3.83 14.43 -5.72
N SER A 196 4.34 15.39 -6.48
CA SER A 196 5.02 16.60 -6.02
C SER A 196 4.00 17.53 -5.35
N HIS A 197 3.55 17.16 -4.16
CA HIS A 197 3.09 18.15 -3.21
C HIS A 197 4.35 18.76 -2.63
N ASN A 198 4.45 20.09 -2.70
CA ASN A 198 5.63 20.90 -2.41
C ASN A 198 6.42 20.37 -1.20
N MET A 199 7.45 19.54 -1.45
CA MET A 199 8.42 19.15 -0.44
C MET A 199 9.31 20.37 -0.18
N THR A 200 8.90 21.19 0.79
CA THR A 200 9.51 22.48 1.10
C THR A 200 10.75 22.37 1.98
N SER A 201 11.17 21.18 2.41
CA SER A 201 12.28 21.04 3.35
C SER A 201 13.22 19.90 2.98
N TYR A 202 13.99 20.10 1.92
CA TYR A 202 15.24 19.35 1.71
C TYR A 202 16.43 19.95 2.48
N GLU A 203 16.19 20.95 3.34
CA GLU A 203 17.22 21.75 4.02
C GLU A 203 18.21 20.89 4.83
N TYR A 204 17.77 19.73 5.31
CA TYR A 204 18.57 18.82 6.12
C TYR A 204 19.15 17.64 5.35
N ILE A 205 18.92 17.53 4.04
CA ILE A 205 19.50 16.45 3.21
C ILE A 205 20.86 16.89 2.69
N CYS A 206 21.89 16.12 3.01
CA CYS A 206 23.26 16.38 2.57
C CYS A 206 23.55 15.71 1.23
N ASP A 207 23.13 14.45 1.07
CA ASP A 207 23.36 13.67 -0.14
C ASP A 207 22.26 12.64 -0.40
N VAL A 208 22.09 12.30 -1.67
CA VAL A 208 21.24 11.21 -2.14
C VAL A 208 22.12 10.15 -2.78
N SER A 209 22.06 8.93 -2.23
CA SER A 209 22.71 7.75 -2.78
C SER A 209 21.70 6.88 -3.51
N LEU A 210 21.80 6.84 -4.84
CA LEU A 210 21.02 5.93 -5.65
C LEU A 210 21.67 4.56 -5.71
N ILE A 211 20.98 3.57 -5.18
CA ILE A 211 21.35 2.16 -5.32
C ILE A 211 20.55 1.61 -6.47
N PHE A 212 21.22 1.44 -7.59
CA PHE A 212 20.61 0.91 -8.79
C PHE A 212 20.72 -0.61 -8.75
N SER A 213 19.62 -1.32 -8.50
CA SER A 213 19.61 -2.79 -8.51
C SER A 213 19.53 -3.27 -9.96
N THR A 214 20.66 -3.67 -10.56
CA THR A 214 20.77 -3.86 -12.02
C THR A 214 20.99 -5.30 -12.47
N ASN A 215 20.38 -5.62 -13.62
CA ASN A 215 20.82 -6.64 -14.59
C ASN A 215 20.88 -6.10 -16.05
N LYS A 216 20.53 -4.82 -16.30
CA LYS A 216 20.31 -4.28 -17.67
C LYS A 216 20.63 -2.79 -17.83
N GLN A 217 20.00 -1.91 -17.06
CA GLN A 217 20.24 -0.46 -17.11
C GLN A 217 21.42 -0.07 -16.19
N ASN A 218 21.87 1.17 -16.28
CA ASN A 218 23.02 1.67 -15.53
C ASN A 218 22.79 3.12 -15.05
N CYS A 219 23.74 3.69 -14.30
CA CYS A 219 23.66 5.06 -13.78
C CYS A 219 23.64 6.14 -14.88
N ALA A 220 23.93 5.77 -16.13
CA ALA A 220 23.78 6.66 -17.28
C ALA A 220 22.35 6.71 -17.85
N ASN A 221 21.38 5.98 -17.27
CA ASN A 221 20.00 5.98 -17.74
C ASN A 221 19.41 7.42 -17.74
N PRO A 222 18.79 7.88 -18.85
CA PRO A 222 18.30 9.24 -18.98
C PRO A 222 17.28 9.66 -17.91
N SER A 223 16.50 8.72 -17.37
CA SER A 223 15.53 9.01 -16.32
C SER A 223 16.18 9.50 -15.03
N LEU A 224 17.42 9.08 -14.74
CA LEU A 224 18.15 9.52 -13.54
C LEU A 224 18.64 10.96 -13.67
N LYS A 225 18.85 11.45 -14.91
CA LYS A 225 19.12 12.88 -15.16
C LYS A 225 17.91 13.75 -14.82
N ASN A 226 16.69 13.23 -14.95
CA ASN A 226 15.50 13.97 -14.52
C ASN A 226 15.47 14.04 -13.00
N LEU A 227 15.75 12.94 -12.29
CA LEU A 227 15.84 12.97 -10.83
C LEU A 227 16.87 13.99 -10.34
N GLN A 228 18.07 14.02 -10.94
CA GLN A 228 19.10 14.99 -10.56
C GLN A 228 18.65 16.46 -10.73
N LYS A 229 17.76 16.74 -11.71
CA LYS A 229 17.19 18.07 -11.91
C LYS A 229 16.10 18.43 -10.89
N GLU A 230 15.40 17.43 -10.36
CA GLU A 230 14.38 17.62 -9.34
C GLU A 230 14.97 17.78 -7.92
N LEU A 231 16.24 17.38 -7.71
CA LEU A 231 16.92 17.60 -6.43
C LEU A 231 17.19 19.10 -6.21
N ALA A 232 16.92 19.56 -4.98
CA ALA A 232 17.17 20.95 -4.61
C ALA A 232 18.66 21.30 -4.75
N GLN A 233 18.94 22.58 -5.03
CA GLN A 233 20.31 23.09 -5.09
C GLN A 233 21.03 22.84 -3.76
N GLY A 234 22.25 22.29 -3.83
CA GLY A 234 23.08 21.98 -2.66
C GLY A 234 23.02 20.54 -2.18
N ILE A 235 22.08 19.72 -2.65
CA ILE A 235 22.05 18.29 -2.37
C ILE A 235 23.09 17.57 -3.24
N ALA A 236 24.04 16.87 -2.62
CA ALA A 236 24.99 16.04 -3.35
C ALA A 236 24.30 14.80 -3.93
N TYR A 237 24.71 14.37 -5.12
CA TYR A 237 24.13 13.23 -5.81
C TYR A 237 25.21 12.18 -6.07
N SER A 238 24.95 10.93 -5.68
CA SER A 238 25.76 9.77 -6.04
C SER A 238 24.87 8.67 -6.61
N CYS A 239 25.38 7.94 -7.59
CA CYS A 239 24.70 6.78 -8.17
C CYS A 239 25.67 5.61 -8.23
N GLN A 240 25.20 4.47 -7.74
CA GLN A 240 25.97 3.24 -7.70
C GLN A 240 25.18 2.10 -8.31
N GLU A 241 25.86 1.33 -9.16
CA GLU A 241 25.30 0.15 -9.81
C GLU A 241 25.63 -1.07 -8.98
N VAL A 242 24.61 -1.69 -8.40
CA VAL A 242 24.78 -2.78 -7.45
C VAL A 242 23.94 -3.97 -7.91
N PRO A 243 24.56 -5.13 -8.22
CA PRO A 243 23.80 -6.33 -8.52
C PRO A 243 22.92 -6.73 -7.33
N GLU A 244 21.72 -7.24 -7.59
CA GLU A 244 20.81 -7.69 -6.52
C GLU A 244 21.47 -8.76 -5.63
N SER A 245 22.29 -9.64 -6.22
CA SER A 245 23.05 -10.66 -5.48
C SER A 245 24.02 -10.06 -4.46
N GLN A 246 24.64 -8.91 -4.76
CA GLN A 246 25.53 -8.22 -3.82
C GLN A 246 24.74 -7.62 -2.65
N ILE A 247 23.53 -7.10 -2.91
CA ILE A 247 22.65 -6.58 -1.85
C ILE A 247 22.22 -7.72 -0.92
N GLN A 248 21.80 -8.85 -1.50
CA GLN A 248 21.41 -10.06 -0.77
C GLN A 248 22.58 -10.63 0.05
N GLU A 249 23.79 -10.66 -0.51
CA GLU A 249 24.99 -11.06 0.23
C GLU A 249 25.26 -10.08 1.37
N CYS A 250 25.11 -8.77 1.14
CA CYS A 250 25.30 -7.79 2.18
C CYS A 250 24.29 -7.94 3.32
N ALA A 251 23.05 -8.35 3.03
CA ALA A 251 22.01 -8.62 4.02
C ALA A 251 22.40 -9.76 4.99
N LEU A 252 23.28 -10.67 4.56
CA LEU A 252 23.77 -11.79 5.37
C LEU A 252 25.03 -11.46 6.19
N GLN A 253 25.58 -10.25 6.07
CA GLN A 253 26.84 -9.84 6.71
C GLN A 253 26.60 -8.78 7.81
N PRO A 254 26.20 -9.18 9.03
CA PRO A 254 25.79 -8.24 10.10
C PRO A 254 26.93 -7.33 10.58
N HIS A 255 28.19 -7.76 10.45
CA HIS A 255 29.36 -7.01 10.91
C HIS A 255 29.94 -6.04 9.87
N LYS A 256 29.48 -6.09 8.62
CA LYS A 256 29.97 -5.21 7.56
C LYS A 256 29.38 -3.81 7.75
N PRO A 257 30.13 -2.70 7.65
CA PRO A 257 29.55 -1.37 7.73
C PRO A 257 28.47 -1.15 6.65
N CYS A 258 27.38 -0.44 6.99
CA CYS A 258 26.23 -0.29 6.09
C CYS A 258 26.58 0.40 4.77
N GLY A 259 27.42 1.44 4.81
CA GLY A 259 27.89 2.15 3.61
C GLY A 259 28.90 1.36 2.77
N SER A 260 29.30 0.15 3.19
CA SER A 260 30.18 -0.72 2.41
C SER A 260 29.42 -1.79 1.62
N CYS A 261 28.07 -1.79 1.70
CA CYS A 261 27.25 -2.70 0.91
C CYS A 261 27.32 -2.42 -0.60
N TRP A 262 27.77 -1.22 -0.98
CA TRP A 262 27.82 -0.71 -2.34
C TRP A 262 29.04 0.19 -2.53
#